data_AF-A0A4V2E1V3-F1
#
_entry.id   AF-A0A4V2E1V3-F1
#
_cell.length_a   1.000
_cell.length_b   1.000
_cell.length_c   1.000
_cell.angle_alpha   90.00
_cell.angle_beta   90.00
_cell.angle_gamma   90.00
#
_symmetry.space_group_name_H-M   'P 1'
#
loop_
_entity.id
_entity.type
_entity.pdbx_description
1 polymer ?
#
loop_
_entity_poly.entity_id
_entity_poly.type
_entity_poly.pdbx_seq_one_letter_code
_entity_poly.pdbx_strand_id
1 'polypeptide(L)'
;MVQTSTPQKLSPNALTDLDNRLSHRFIELDPGGYFLIYLDRENSVICAKHFTNVINDKGLACDPETGEPLPCEGGVQRQHSYVYTGRTAKELCIAIFESSDRPCPVTMMDHAAYLGREFVRAELALLAGQEYVQD
;
A
#
# COMPACT_ATOMS: atom_id res chain seq x y z
N MET A 1 -26.07 23.52 9.11
CA MET A 1 -26.53 22.48 10.04
C MET A 1 -26.47 21.15 9.31
N VAL A 2 -25.48 20.31 9.59
CA VAL A 2 -25.46 18.94 9.05
C VAL A 2 -26.42 18.15 9.91
N GLN A 3 -27.47 17.60 9.30
CA GLN A 3 -28.37 16.68 9.98
C GLN A 3 -27.56 15.43 10.34
N THR A 4 -27.15 15.34 11.61
CA THR A 4 -26.54 14.13 12.14
C THR A 4 -27.67 13.15 12.47
N SER A 5 -28.07 12.34 11.49
CA SER A 5 -28.79 11.10 11.76
C SER A 5 -27.93 10.23 12.68
N THR A 6 -28.53 9.64 13.71
CA THR A 6 -27.85 8.69 14.60
C THR A 6 -27.21 7.59 13.75
N PRO A 7 -25.89 7.33 13.85
CA PRO A 7 -25.25 6.30 13.05
C PRO A 7 -25.86 4.94 13.40
N GLN A 8 -26.54 4.33 12.44
CA GLN A 8 -27.09 2.99 12.59
C GLN A 8 -25.93 2.00 12.66
N LYS A 9 -25.90 1.16 13.70
CA LYS A 9 -24.87 0.13 13.85
C LYS A 9 -25.00 -0.88 12.69
N LEU A 10 -24.00 -0.90 11.81
CA LEU A 10 -23.93 -1.84 10.70
C LEU A 10 -23.44 -3.22 11.17
N SER A 11 -23.85 -4.28 10.47
CA SER A 11 -23.28 -5.61 10.64
C SER A 11 -21.87 -5.67 10.05
N PRO A 12 -21.02 -6.64 10.45
CA PRO A 12 -19.69 -6.81 9.86
C PRO A 12 -19.71 -6.92 8.32
N ASN A 13 -20.62 -7.72 7.76
CA ASN A 13 -20.74 -7.87 6.30
C ASN A 13 -21.13 -6.55 5.62
N ALA A 14 -22.06 -5.78 6.20
CA ALA A 14 -22.45 -4.49 5.65
C ALA A 14 -21.32 -3.45 5.68
N LEU A 15 -20.41 -3.55 6.66
CA LEU A 15 -19.18 -2.73 6.70
C LEU A 15 -18.20 -3.16 5.62
N THR A 16 -17.97 -4.46 5.43
CA THR A 16 -17.13 -4.99 4.34
C THR A 16 -17.66 -4.58 2.96
N ASP A 17 -18.97 -4.66 2.73
CA ASP A 17 -19.59 -4.23 1.47
C ASP A 17 -19.50 -2.71 1.25
N LEU A 18 -19.51 -1.92 2.33
CA LEU A 18 -19.25 -0.49 2.25
C LEU A 18 -17.81 -0.22 1.83
N ASP A 19 -16.83 -0.84 2.48
CA ASP A 19 -15.41 -0.66 2.17
C ASP A 19 -15.09 -1.11 0.73
N ASN A 20 -15.59 -2.26 0.28
CA ASN A 20 -15.43 -2.74 -1.09
C ASN A 20 -15.94 -1.72 -2.13
N ARG A 21 -17.11 -1.10 -1.87
CA ARG A 21 -17.62 -0.04 -2.76
C ARG A 21 -16.75 1.21 -2.73
N LEU A 22 -16.23 1.59 -1.56
CA LEU A 22 -15.34 2.73 -1.42
C LEU A 22 -13.99 2.50 -2.13
N SER A 23 -13.53 1.25 -2.26
CA SER A 23 -12.32 0.90 -3.02
C SER A 23 -12.44 1.12 -4.53
N HIS A 24 -13.66 1.19 -5.08
CA HIS A 24 -13.88 1.48 -6.52
C HIS A 24 -13.83 2.99 -6.87
N ARG A 25 -13.59 3.86 -5.89
CA ARG A 25 -13.47 5.30 -6.15
C ARG A 25 -12.23 5.59 -7.00
N PHE A 26 -12.26 6.71 -7.71
CA PHE A 26 -11.06 7.25 -8.34
C PHE A 26 -10.02 7.61 -7.27
N ILE A 27 -8.76 7.22 -7.50
CA ILE A 27 -7.60 7.61 -6.71
C ILE A 27 -6.55 8.18 -7.66
N GLU A 28 -5.91 9.26 -7.23
CA GLU A 28 -4.74 9.79 -7.92
C GLU A 28 -3.51 8.99 -7.47
N LEU A 29 -2.62 8.67 -8.40
CA LEU A 29 -1.40 7.92 -8.10
C LEU A 29 -0.39 8.85 -7.43
N ASP A 30 0.18 8.41 -6.30
CA ASP A 30 1.25 9.15 -5.64
C ASP A 30 2.47 9.26 -6.57
N PRO A 31 2.95 10.46 -6.93
CA PRO A 31 4.13 10.63 -7.77
C PRO A 31 5.37 9.88 -7.27
N GLY A 32 5.48 9.68 -5.95
CA GLY A 32 6.56 8.95 -5.32
C GLY A 32 6.49 7.43 -5.53
N GLY A 33 5.38 6.89 -6.03
CA GLY A 33 5.22 5.47 -6.36
C GLY A 33 4.11 4.77 -5.59
N TYR A 34 4.11 3.44 -5.61
CA TYR A 34 3.13 2.60 -4.91
C TYR A 34 3.81 1.48 -4.12
N PHE A 35 3.05 0.84 -3.23
CA PHE A 35 3.54 -0.26 -2.40
C PHE A 35 2.75 -1.55 -2.62
N LEU A 36 3.48 -2.67 -2.66
CA LEU A 36 2.91 -4.01 -2.46
C LEU A 36 3.23 -4.49 -1.06
N ILE A 37 2.20 -4.81 -0.28
CA ILE A 37 2.31 -5.22 1.11
C ILE A 37 2.09 -6.72 1.20
N TYR A 38 2.93 -7.42 1.97
CA TYR A 38 2.80 -8.85 2.22
C TYR A 38 3.37 -9.23 3.58
N LEU A 39 3.01 -10.43 4.04
CA LEU A 39 3.48 -10.97 5.31
C LEU A 39 4.62 -11.95 5.07
N ASP A 40 5.76 -11.74 5.72
CA ASP A 40 6.78 -12.75 5.89
C ASP A 40 6.54 -13.45 7.23
N ARG A 41 5.84 -14.59 7.16
CA ARG A 41 5.47 -15.36 8.35
C ARG A 41 6.64 -16.10 8.98
N GLU A 42 7.65 -16.47 8.20
CA GLU A 42 8.83 -17.17 8.70
C GLU A 42 9.63 -16.25 9.64
N ASN A 43 9.79 -14.98 9.23
CA ASN A 43 10.50 -13.97 10.02
C ASN A 43 9.59 -13.14 10.93
N SER A 44 8.27 -13.37 10.89
CA SER A 44 7.26 -12.63 11.68
C SER A 44 7.32 -11.11 11.47
N VAL A 45 7.37 -10.68 10.21
CA VAL A 45 7.41 -9.26 9.83
C VAL A 45 6.41 -8.93 8.71
N ILE A 46 5.97 -7.67 8.68
CA ILE A 46 5.25 -7.04 7.59
C ILE A 46 6.29 -6.49 6.61
N CYS A 47 6.10 -6.76 5.32
CA CYS A 47 6.96 -6.29 4.25
C CYS A 47 6.19 -5.33 3.34
N ALA A 48 6.79 -4.19 3.02
CA ALA A 48 6.26 -3.22 2.06
C ALA A 48 7.30 -2.98 0.95
N LYS A 49 7.02 -3.51 -0.25
CA LYS A 49 7.83 -3.32 -1.46
C LYS A 49 7.41 -2.04 -2.16
N HIS A 50 8.32 -1.10 -2.30
CA HIS A 50 8.09 0.16 -3.03
C HIS A 50 8.44 0.02 -4.51
N PHE A 51 7.62 0.62 -5.37
CA PHE A 51 7.81 0.70 -6.82
C PHE A 51 7.56 2.13 -7.29
N THR A 52 8.32 2.59 -8.27
CA THR A 52 8.09 3.89 -8.91
C THR A 52 6.96 3.84 -9.93
N ASN A 53 6.37 5.01 -10.22
CA ASN A 53 5.35 5.20 -11.25
C ASN A 53 5.96 5.63 -12.60
N VAL A 54 7.18 5.17 -12.94
CA VAL A 54 7.79 5.54 -14.22
C VAL A 54 6.94 4.95 -15.34
N ILE A 55 6.34 5.83 -16.13
CA ILE A 55 5.43 5.51 -17.23
C ILE A 55 5.89 6.37 -18.41
N ASN A 56 6.00 5.79 -19.62
CA ASN A 56 6.35 6.56 -20.82
C ASN A 56 5.14 7.28 -21.44
N ASP A 57 5.38 8.07 -22.49
CA ASP A 57 4.36 8.82 -23.24
C ASP A 57 3.20 7.96 -23.81
N LYS A 58 3.37 6.63 -23.83
CA LYS A 58 2.34 5.67 -24.28
C LYS A 58 1.53 5.07 -23.12
N GLY A 59 1.76 5.52 -21.89
CA GLY A 59 1.08 4.98 -20.72
C GLY A 59 1.61 3.62 -20.24
N LEU A 60 2.78 3.18 -20.73
CA LEU A 60 3.38 1.91 -20.33
C LEU A 60 4.30 2.10 -19.14
N ALA A 61 4.17 1.27 -18.12
CA ALA A 61 5.12 1.22 -17.01
C ALA A 61 6.51 0.91 -17.57
N CYS A 62 7.50 1.71 -17.22
CA CYS A 62 8.87 1.62 -17.71
C CYS A 62 9.84 1.39 -16.56
N ASP A 63 10.96 0.77 -16.89
CA ASP A 63 12.06 0.64 -15.97
C ASP A 63 12.63 2.05 -15.64
N PRO A 64 12.81 2.40 -14.35
CA PRO A 64 13.23 3.75 -13.95
C PRO A 64 14.67 4.10 -14.33
N GLU A 65 15.54 3.12 -14.57
CA GLU A 65 16.94 3.36 -14.95
C GLU A 65 17.09 3.45 -16.48
N THR A 66 16.36 2.62 -17.23
CA THR A 66 16.52 2.49 -18.68
C THR A 66 15.45 3.24 -19.48
N GLY A 67 14.30 3.54 -18.89
CA GLY A 67 13.15 4.15 -19.56
C GLY A 67 12.41 3.21 -20.52
N GLU A 68 12.81 1.95 -20.61
CA GLU A 68 12.22 0.96 -21.52
C GLU A 68 10.90 0.40 -20.95
N PRO A 69 9.88 0.13 -21.80
CA PRO A 69 8.62 -0.45 -21.36
C PRO A 69 8.81 -1.84 -20.73
N LEU A 70 8.17 -2.05 -19.58
CA LEU A 70 8.14 -3.35 -18.92
C LEU A 70 7.20 -4.29 -19.72
N PRO A 71 7.68 -5.45 -20.20
CA PRO A 71 6.88 -6.34 -21.03
C PRO A 71 5.70 -6.94 -20.25
N CYS A 72 4.52 -6.99 -20.88
CA CYS A 72 3.30 -7.56 -20.29
C CYS A 72 3.30 -9.09 -20.25
N GLU A 73 4.10 -9.75 -21.09
CA GLU A 73 4.24 -11.19 -21.15
C GLU A 73 5.70 -11.58 -20.86
N GLY A 74 5.92 -12.57 -19.99
CA GLY A 74 7.26 -13.12 -19.73
C GLY A 74 7.89 -12.77 -18.39
N GLY A 75 7.11 -12.46 -17.35
CA GLY A 75 7.57 -12.59 -15.96
C GLY A 75 8.79 -11.73 -15.58
N VAL A 76 9.01 -10.59 -16.23
CA VAL A 76 9.99 -9.61 -15.76
C VAL A 76 9.45 -9.09 -14.42
N GLN A 77 10.06 -9.55 -13.33
CA GLN A 77 9.74 -9.02 -12.01
C GLN A 77 10.05 -7.53 -12.03
N ARG A 78 9.01 -6.70 -11.87
CA ARG A 78 9.21 -5.26 -11.67
C ARG A 78 10.27 -5.10 -10.58
N GLN A 79 11.33 -4.37 -10.88
CA GLN A 79 12.34 -4.11 -9.87
C GLN A 79 11.71 -3.16 -8.85
N HIS A 80 11.64 -3.62 -7.60
CA HIS A 80 11.23 -2.78 -6.49
C HIS A 80 12.42 -1.87 -6.15
N SER A 81 12.14 -0.62 -5.82
CA SER A 81 13.19 0.34 -5.46
C SER A 81 13.72 0.06 -4.05
N TYR A 82 12.85 -0.42 -3.16
CA TYR A 82 13.23 -0.79 -1.80
C TYR A 82 12.22 -1.74 -1.17
N VAL A 83 12.66 -2.52 -0.18
CA VAL A 83 11.78 -3.29 0.70
C VAL A 83 11.93 -2.77 2.11
N TYR A 84 10.83 -2.27 2.67
CA TYR A 84 10.74 -1.92 4.07
C TYR A 84 10.15 -3.10 4.84
N THR A 85 10.68 -3.36 6.04
CA THR A 85 10.17 -4.41 6.92
C THR A 85 9.94 -3.86 8.32
N GLY A 86 8.89 -4.32 8.99
CA GLY A 86 8.61 -3.96 10.37
C GLY A 86 7.81 -5.04 11.07
N ARG A 87 8.00 -5.19 12.38
CA ARG A 87 7.25 -6.12 13.24
C ARG A 87 5.87 -5.58 13.59
N THR A 88 5.70 -4.26 13.53
CA THR A 88 4.45 -3.54 13.79
C THR A 88 4.21 -2.51 12.70
N ALA A 89 2.97 -2.07 12.53
CA ALA A 89 2.62 -0.98 11.64
C ALA A 89 3.40 0.30 11.97
N LYS A 90 3.59 0.58 13.27
CA LYS A 90 4.34 1.75 13.74
C LYS A 90 5.81 1.70 13.31
N GLU A 91 6.46 0.55 13.50
CA GLU A 91 7.85 0.38 13.08
C GLU A 91 8.00 0.58 11.57
N LEU A 92 7.08 0.01 10.79
CA LEU A 92 7.09 0.16 9.34
C LEU A 92 6.86 1.62 8.91
N CYS A 93 5.95 2.34 9.57
CA CYS A 93 5.75 3.77 9.35
C CYS A 93 7.03 4.58 9.64
N ILE A 94 7.69 4.35 10.78
CA ILE A 94 8.96 5.04 11.11
C ILE A 94 10.01 4.77 10.03
N ALA A 95 10.13 3.50 9.59
CA ALA A 95 11.09 3.12 8.56
C ALA A 95 10.83 3.82 7.20
N ILE A 96 9.57 4.07 6.84
CA ILE A 96 9.19 4.70 5.57
C ILE A 96 9.23 6.22 5.65
N PHE A 97 8.65 6.81 6.68
CA PHE A 97 8.35 8.24 6.76
C PHE A 97 9.40 9.06 7.54
N GLU A 98 10.14 8.43 8.45
CA GLU A 98 11.01 9.12 9.40
C GLU A 98 12.49 8.74 9.26
N SER A 99 12.82 7.77 8.40
CA SER A 99 14.21 7.35 8.17
C SER A 99 15.05 8.48 7.58
N SER A 100 16.22 8.71 8.17
CA SER A 100 17.24 9.63 7.63
C SER A 100 18.09 9.01 6.52
N ASP A 101 18.04 7.69 6.34
CA ASP A 101 18.91 6.96 5.41
C ASP A 101 18.46 7.14 3.95
N ARG A 102 17.19 7.52 3.74
CA ARG A 102 16.59 7.71 2.42
C ARG A 102 15.45 8.72 2.46
N PRO A 103 15.21 9.45 1.37
CA PRO A 103 14.03 10.29 1.25
C PRO A 103 12.74 9.47 1.40
N CYS A 104 11.71 10.07 2.00
CA CYS A 104 10.38 9.48 2.07
C CYS A 104 9.80 9.33 0.64
N PRO A 105 9.45 8.11 0.20
CA PRO A 105 8.92 7.87 -1.13
C PRO A 105 7.41 8.14 -1.24
N VAL A 106 6.75 8.54 -0.14
CA VAL A 106 5.31 8.85 -0.11
C VAL A 106 5.17 10.37 -0.11
N THR A 107 4.48 10.90 -1.12
CA THR A 107 4.34 12.36 -1.31
C THR A 107 2.91 12.85 -1.11
N MET A 108 1.93 11.94 -1.11
CA MET A 108 0.52 12.28 -0.92
C MET A 108 -0.02 11.83 0.45
N MET A 109 -0.77 12.71 1.12
CA MET A 109 -1.30 12.45 2.48
C MET A 109 -2.37 11.37 2.52
N ASP A 110 -3.20 11.27 1.49
CA ASP A 110 -4.20 10.22 1.34
C ASP A 110 -3.55 8.85 1.10
N HIS A 111 -2.45 8.79 0.35
CA HIS A 111 -1.62 7.59 0.23
C HIS A 111 -0.98 7.20 1.57
N ALA A 112 -0.43 8.15 2.32
CA ALA A 112 0.09 7.89 3.67
C ALA A 112 -1.00 7.35 4.62
N ALA A 113 -2.23 7.90 4.55
CA ALA A 113 -3.36 7.42 5.33
C ALA A 113 -3.81 6.00 4.91
N TYR A 114 -3.82 5.71 3.61
CA TYR A 114 -4.06 4.36 3.09
C TYR A 114 -3.04 3.36 3.62
N LEU A 115 -1.75 3.67 3.51
CA LEU A 115 -0.67 2.81 3.99
C LEU A 115 -0.78 2.53 5.48
N GLY A 116 -1.08 3.53 6.30
CA GLY A 116 -1.30 3.34 7.74
C GLY A 116 -2.43 2.34 8.05
N ARG A 117 -3.55 2.39 7.31
CA ARG A 117 -4.65 1.41 7.45
C ARG A 117 -4.18 0.00 7.07
N GLU A 118 -3.50 -0.12 5.93
CA GLU A 118 -3.02 -1.40 5.42
C GLU A 118 -2.00 -2.03 6.35
N PHE A 119 -1.07 -1.25 6.91
CA PHE A 119 -0.08 -1.77 7.85
C PHE A 119 -0.71 -2.29 9.14
N VAL A 120 -1.73 -1.60 9.67
CA VAL A 120 -2.47 -2.10 10.85
C VAL A 120 -3.23 -3.38 10.52
N ARG A 121 -3.87 -3.48 9.35
CA ARG A 121 -4.54 -4.72 8.90
C ARG A 121 -3.54 -5.87 8.75
N ALA A 122 -2.39 -5.61 8.14
CA ALA A 122 -1.31 -6.58 7.99
C ALA A 122 -0.75 -7.03 9.34
N GLU A 123 -0.51 -6.12 10.28
CA GLU A 123 -0.07 -6.44 11.64
C GLU A 123 -1.06 -7.36 12.35
N LEU A 124 -2.36 -7.01 12.32
CA LEU A 124 -3.40 -7.80 12.96
C LEU A 124 -3.52 -9.19 12.33
N ALA A 125 -3.46 -9.29 11.00
CA ALA A 125 -3.49 -10.55 10.29
C ALA A 125 -2.27 -11.43 10.61
N LEU A 126 -1.08 -10.83 10.70
CA LEU A 126 0.13 -11.53 11.09
C LEU A 126 0.02 -12.10 12.52
N LEU A 127 -0.39 -11.27 13.49
CA LEU A 127 -0.55 -11.65 14.89
C LEU A 127 -1.65 -12.72 15.09
N ALA A 128 -2.73 -12.64 14.32
CA ALA A 128 -3.84 -13.58 14.39
C ALA A 128 -3.60 -14.88 13.59
N GLY A 129 -2.50 -14.97 12.82
CA GLY A 129 -2.29 -16.08 11.88
C GLY A 129 -3.33 -16.14 10.76
N GLN A 130 -3.95 -15.01 10.43
CA GLN A 130 -4.98 -14.87 9.40
C GLN A 130 -4.38 -14.41 8.07
N GLU A 131 -5.06 -14.71 6.97
CA GLU A 131 -4.69 -14.21 5.65
C GLU A 131 -4.83 -12.69 5.58
N TYR A 132 -3.86 -12.05 4.94
CA TYR A 132 -3.88 -10.63 4.64
C TYR A 132 -4.06 -10.44 3.14
N VAL A 133 -5.06 -9.64 2.77
CA VAL A 133 -5.28 -9.19 1.41
C VAL A 133 -5.31 -7.66 1.44
N GLN A 134 -4.37 -7.07 0.70
CA GLN A 134 -4.30 -5.63 0.50
C GLN A 134 -5.59 -5.13 -0.19
N ASP A 135 -6.12 -4.01 0.29
CA ASP A 135 -7.32 -3.36 -0.29
C ASP A 135 -7.10 -2.84 -1.71
#